data_AF-A0A819WCZ6-F1
#
_entry.id   AF-A0A819WCZ6-F1
#
_cell.length_a   1.000
_cell.length_b   1.000
_cell.length_c   1.000
_cell.angle_alpha   90.00
_cell.angle_beta   90.00
_cell.angle_gamma   90.00
#
_symmetry.space_group_name_H-M   'P 1'
#
loop_
_entity.id
_entity.type
_entity.pdbx_description
1 polymer ?
#
loop_
_entity_poly.entity_id
_entity_poly.type
_entity_poly.pdbx_seq_one_letter_code
_entity_poly.pdbx_strand_id
1 'polypeptide(L)'
;MHFSIPDVTDVSAKTGSNQQSYTLFNIHINGFHHCSLRYSQLRKFNEELQRLLPTAMINIEQFPPKKFFSLSSKETEERRLLLEHHLQSIAQNKYIITSSYFNEFFFNAQLETFSNELPDNDHKINLTICLLNNHEIIIENLSINDTKSRLLDACALKIQLQKDFLSFFSLYLYEQKDNHLNILRPLYDFESPYVSLKQTKKIYEQTCIVFKKSYWNSEFDLQLIDDRRARNLLFVQAQYEIEQSYDLYTSDIYQQLEVLRENNSFKDYILLARTSKFYGHNIIKKCSILYPLNDTKKQKLSECLLAIGNNEIICCLNSNEKKKNQECSFKVTRIRCWKVNWTKQDMNISLEYLVKKDTLQWIIIHGDQAPLISILLQSMVDEILAKRGATTSPTSAEPVTPITTTTTTTITTNEQTPSKVFNGLATRTESDLERLNNNDIFDKGGGDDEL
;
A
#
# COMPACT_ATOMS: atom_id res chain seq x y z
N MET A 1 -1.00 -1.79 -9.18
CA MET A 1 -1.24 -3.18 -8.77
C MET A 1 -1.06 -4.05 -10.01
N HIS A 2 -0.42 -5.21 -9.89
CA HIS A 2 -0.14 -6.08 -11.02
C HIS A 2 -0.84 -7.43 -10.85
N PHE A 3 -1.74 -7.75 -11.77
CA PHE A 3 -2.36 -9.06 -11.87
C PHE A 3 -1.58 -9.96 -12.82
N SER A 4 -1.43 -11.23 -12.44
CA SER A 4 -0.94 -12.30 -13.29
C SER A 4 -1.74 -13.58 -13.07
N ILE A 5 -1.74 -14.46 -14.06
CA ILE A 5 -2.36 -15.78 -14.00
C ILE A 5 -1.30 -16.79 -14.43
N PRO A 6 -0.28 -17.10 -13.61
CA PRO A 6 0.89 -17.86 -14.05
C PRO A 6 0.56 -19.28 -14.54
N ASP A 7 -0.52 -19.88 -14.04
CA ASP A 7 -0.91 -21.24 -14.35
C ASP A 7 -2.42 -21.47 -14.12
N VAL A 8 -2.85 -22.69 -14.44
CA VAL A 8 -4.23 -23.15 -14.31
C VAL A 8 -4.27 -24.50 -13.60
N THR A 9 -5.34 -24.77 -12.87
CA THR A 9 -5.57 -26.06 -12.19
C THR A 9 -6.84 -26.70 -12.72
N ASP A 10 -6.75 -27.91 -13.25
CA ASP A 10 -7.93 -28.70 -13.62
C ASP A 10 -8.47 -29.45 -12.40
N VAL A 11 -9.75 -29.22 -12.09
CA VAL A 11 -10.44 -29.84 -10.97
C VAL A 11 -11.50 -30.79 -11.50
N SER A 12 -11.46 -32.05 -11.06
CA SER A 12 -12.54 -33.01 -11.29
C SER A 12 -13.38 -33.17 -10.03
N ALA A 13 -14.60 -32.63 -10.04
CA ALA A 13 -15.55 -32.84 -8.96
C ALA A 13 -16.48 -34.01 -9.31
N LYS A 14 -16.58 -35.01 -8.41
CA LYS A 14 -17.64 -36.02 -8.48
C LYS A 14 -18.90 -35.44 -7.83
N THR A 15 -19.91 -35.12 -8.62
CA THR A 15 -21.24 -34.74 -8.12
C THR A 15 -22.24 -35.80 -8.55
N GLY A 16 -22.55 -36.73 -7.65
CA GLY A 16 -23.40 -37.89 -7.96
C GLY A 16 -22.73 -38.86 -8.94
N SER A 17 -23.45 -39.29 -9.97
CA SER A 17 -22.98 -40.21 -11.03
C SER A 17 -22.20 -39.53 -12.16
N ASN A 18 -22.15 -38.19 -12.21
CA ASN A 18 -21.45 -37.44 -13.25
C ASN A 18 -20.16 -36.81 -12.71
N GLN A 19 -19.06 -37.02 -13.44
CA GLN A 19 -17.79 -36.33 -13.20
C GLN A 19 -17.79 -35.04 -14.01
N GLN A 20 -17.87 -33.89 -13.33
CA GLN A 20 -17.74 -32.60 -13.99
C GLN A 20 -16.32 -32.07 -13.75
N SER A 21 -15.57 -31.91 -14.84
CA SER A 21 -14.27 -31.24 -14.81
C SER A 21 -14.43 -29.76 -15.14
N TYR A 22 -13.66 -28.91 -14.46
CA TYR A 22 -13.55 -27.50 -14.78
C TYR A 22 -12.14 -27.00 -14.47
N THR A 23 -11.75 -25.94 -15.17
CA THR A 23 -10.44 -25.30 -15.02
C THR A 23 -10.55 -24.06 -14.12
N LEU A 24 -9.65 -23.97 -13.16
CA LEU A 24 -9.41 -22.78 -12.34
C LEU A 24 -8.22 -22.00 -12.87
N PHE A 25 -8.36 -20.69 -12.93
CA PHE A 25 -7.30 -19.74 -13.25
C PHE A 25 -6.72 -19.23 -11.94
N ASN A 26 -5.44 -19.51 -11.68
CA ASN A 26 -4.79 -19.14 -10.43
C ASN A 26 -4.31 -17.70 -10.53
N ILE A 27 -5.01 -16.78 -9.86
CA ILE A 27 -4.77 -15.34 -9.96
C ILE A 27 -3.77 -14.93 -8.88
N HIS A 28 -2.70 -14.31 -9.32
CA HIS A 28 -1.67 -13.73 -8.49
C HIS A 28 -1.74 -12.21 -8.54
N ILE A 29 -1.52 -11.57 -7.40
CA ILE A 29 -1.45 -10.12 -7.26
C ILE A 29 -0.07 -9.76 -6.70
N ASN A 30 0.69 -8.97 -7.46
CA ASN A 30 2.02 -8.45 -7.10
C ASN A 30 3.05 -9.48 -6.61
N GLY A 31 2.96 -10.75 -6.97
CA GLY A 31 3.85 -11.77 -6.40
C GLY A 31 3.10 -13.01 -5.93
N PHE A 32 1.93 -12.77 -5.35
CA PHE A 32 1.32 -13.68 -4.38
C PHE A 32 0.03 -14.25 -4.92
N HIS A 33 -0.17 -15.57 -4.75
CA HIS A 33 -1.43 -16.22 -5.07
C HIS A 33 -2.55 -15.63 -4.21
N HIS A 34 -3.55 -15.04 -4.85
CA HIS A 34 -4.66 -14.36 -4.18
C HIS A 34 -5.94 -15.20 -4.19
N CYS A 35 -6.31 -15.74 -5.34
CA CYS A 35 -7.49 -16.60 -5.48
C CYS A 35 -7.40 -17.49 -6.71
N SER A 36 -8.28 -18.49 -6.79
CA SER A 36 -8.42 -19.37 -7.95
C SER A 36 -9.87 -19.32 -8.44
N LEU A 37 -10.08 -18.82 -9.66
CA LEU A 37 -11.42 -18.55 -10.19
C LEU A 37 -11.72 -19.32 -11.47
N ARG A 38 -12.99 -19.71 -11.65
CA ARG A 38 -13.46 -20.23 -12.94
C ARG A 38 -13.67 -19.07 -13.92
N TYR A 39 -13.56 -19.37 -15.21
CA TYR A 39 -13.91 -18.43 -16.28
C TYR A 39 -15.32 -17.84 -16.10
N SER A 40 -16.29 -18.65 -15.66
CA SER A 40 -17.67 -18.18 -15.42
C SER A 40 -17.78 -17.18 -14.27
N GLN A 41 -16.94 -17.27 -13.23
CA GLN A 41 -16.88 -16.30 -12.14
C GLN A 41 -16.29 -14.97 -12.64
N LEU A 42 -15.16 -15.03 -13.36
CA LEU A 42 -14.54 -13.84 -13.97
C LEU A 42 -15.45 -13.15 -14.98
N ARG A 43 -16.23 -13.93 -15.74
CA ARG A 43 -17.21 -13.39 -16.68
C ARG A 43 -18.32 -12.62 -15.97
N LYS A 44 -18.90 -13.21 -14.92
CA LYS A 44 -19.94 -12.55 -14.10
C LYS A 44 -19.40 -11.25 -13.49
N PHE A 45 -18.18 -11.30 -12.97
CA PHE A 45 -17.49 -10.12 -12.46
C PHE A 45 -17.39 -9.00 -13.52
N ASN A 46 -16.94 -9.32 -14.73
CA ASN A 46 -16.88 -8.35 -15.81
C ASN A 46 -18.28 -7.82 -16.22
N GLU A 47 -19.29 -8.69 -16.33
CA GLU A 47 -20.66 -8.29 -16.66
C GLU A 47 -21.24 -7.32 -15.61
N GLU A 48 -21.01 -7.58 -14.32
CA GLU A 48 -21.42 -6.69 -13.24
C GLU A 48 -20.63 -5.38 -13.21
N LEU A 49 -19.33 -5.40 -13.50
CA LEU A 49 -18.56 -4.16 -13.66
C LEU A 49 -19.09 -3.30 -14.80
N GLN A 50 -19.44 -3.91 -15.94
CA GLN A 50 -20.06 -3.18 -17.07
C GLN A 50 -21.42 -2.59 -16.68
N ARG A 51 -22.20 -3.30 -15.88
CA ARG A 51 -23.51 -2.85 -15.39
C ARG A 51 -23.38 -1.70 -14.37
N LEU A 52 -22.45 -1.81 -13.44
CA LEU A 52 -22.28 -0.88 -12.31
C LEU A 52 -21.45 0.34 -12.68
N LEU A 53 -20.41 0.18 -13.51
CA LEU A 53 -19.41 1.19 -13.83
C LEU A 53 -19.19 1.33 -15.35
N PRO A 54 -20.26 1.57 -16.15
CA PRO A 54 -20.18 1.53 -17.62
C PRO A 54 -19.14 2.48 -18.18
N THR A 55 -19.05 3.71 -17.67
CA THR A 55 -18.07 4.72 -18.12
C THR A 55 -16.63 4.30 -17.86
N ALA A 56 -16.36 3.64 -16.72
CA ALA A 56 -15.03 3.18 -16.37
C ALA A 56 -14.58 1.98 -17.22
N MET A 57 -15.54 1.22 -17.75
CA MET A 57 -15.31 0.03 -18.58
C MET A 57 -15.09 0.35 -20.07
N ILE A 58 -15.28 1.60 -20.53
CA ILE A 58 -15.16 1.98 -21.95
C ILE A 58 -13.78 1.66 -22.54
N ASN A 59 -12.72 1.94 -21.77
CA ASN A 59 -11.33 1.78 -22.22
C ASN A 59 -10.67 0.49 -21.68
N ILE A 60 -11.47 -0.44 -21.16
CA ILE A 60 -10.96 -1.72 -20.66
C ILE A 60 -10.89 -2.71 -21.82
N GLU A 61 -9.82 -3.49 -21.84
CA GLU A 61 -9.65 -4.54 -22.85
C GLU A 61 -10.84 -5.51 -22.87
N GLN A 62 -11.19 -6.03 -24.05
CA GLN A 62 -12.38 -6.86 -24.20
C GLN A 62 -12.28 -8.17 -23.41
N PHE A 63 -13.35 -8.51 -22.70
CA PHE A 63 -13.41 -9.77 -21.97
C PHE A 63 -13.41 -10.97 -22.96
N PRO A 64 -12.64 -12.05 -22.69
CA PRO A 64 -12.51 -13.15 -23.64
C PRO A 64 -13.85 -13.85 -23.87
N PRO A 65 -14.27 -14.11 -25.13
CA PRO A 65 -15.59 -14.67 -25.41
C PRO A 65 -15.71 -16.14 -24.98
N LYS A 66 -16.96 -16.55 -24.72
CA LYS A 66 -17.27 -17.95 -24.44
C LYS A 66 -17.16 -18.76 -25.73
N LYS A 67 -16.53 -19.93 -25.65
CA LYS A 67 -16.51 -20.91 -26.75
C LYS A 67 -17.62 -21.95 -26.52
N PHE A 68 -18.19 -22.46 -27.61
CA PHE A 68 -19.31 -23.41 -27.58
C PHE A 68 -18.89 -24.85 -27.28
N PHE A 69 -17.63 -25.19 -27.49
CA PHE A 69 -17.06 -26.51 -27.23
C PHE A 69 -16.07 -26.49 -26.07
N SER A 70 -15.73 -27.67 -25.55
CA SER A 70 -14.64 -27.85 -24.59
C SER A 70 -13.33 -27.34 -25.18
N LEU A 71 -12.55 -26.63 -24.37
CA LEU A 71 -11.27 -26.10 -24.82
C LEU A 71 -10.21 -27.19 -24.91
N SER A 72 -9.39 -27.14 -25.96
CA SER A 72 -8.08 -27.79 -25.96
C SER A 72 -7.11 -27.07 -25.02
N SER A 73 -6.01 -27.71 -24.63
CA SER A 73 -4.97 -27.09 -23.77
C SER A 73 -4.42 -25.79 -24.35
N LYS A 74 -4.25 -25.72 -25.67
CA LYS A 74 -3.80 -24.50 -26.35
C LYS A 74 -4.81 -23.36 -26.21
N GLU A 75 -6.10 -23.66 -26.38
CA GLU A 75 -7.15 -22.65 -26.23
C GLU A 75 -7.37 -22.22 -24.77
N THR A 76 -7.09 -23.10 -23.81
CA THR A 76 -7.06 -22.76 -22.38
C THR A 76 -5.93 -21.79 -22.09
N GLU A 77 -4.74 -22.01 -22.65
CA GLU A 77 -3.61 -21.11 -22.50
C GLU A 77 -3.85 -19.75 -23.17
N GLU A 78 -4.40 -19.74 -24.38
CA GLU A 78 -4.83 -18.50 -25.06
C GLU A 78 -5.85 -17.73 -24.19
N ARG A 79 -6.83 -18.43 -23.61
CA ARG A 79 -7.80 -17.80 -22.70
C ARG A 79 -7.16 -17.27 -21.43
N ARG A 80 -6.19 -17.99 -20.84
CA ARG A 80 -5.44 -17.57 -19.66
C ARG A 80 -4.75 -16.23 -19.91
N LEU A 81 -4.03 -16.11 -21.02
CA LEU A 81 -3.35 -14.87 -21.43
C LEU A 81 -4.34 -13.71 -21.61
N LEU A 82 -5.47 -13.95 -22.30
CA LEU A 82 -6.47 -12.89 -22.50
C LEU A 82 -7.16 -12.45 -21.20
N LEU A 83 -7.41 -13.38 -20.26
CA LEU A 83 -7.95 -13.05 -18.94
C LEU A 83 -6.94 -12.25 -18.12
N GLU A 84 -5.67 -12.61 -18.17
CA GLU A 84 -4.59 -11.88 -17.50
C GLU A 84 -4.51 -10.45 -18.00
N HIS A 85 -4.46 -10.25 -19.32
CA HIS A 85 -4.43 -8.93 -19.95
C HIS A 85 -5.66 -8.08 -19.58
N HIS A 86 -6.85 -8.69 -19.59
CA HIS A 86 -8.08 -8.02 -19.16
C HIS A 86 -8.02 -7.55 -17.68
N LEU A 87 -7.57 -8.41 -16.76
CA LEU A 87 -7.41 -8.03 -15.35
C LEU A 87 -6.34 -6.95 -15.15
N GLN A 88 -5.25 -7.00 -15.92
CA GLN A 88 -4.23 -5.95 -15.92
C GLN A 88 -4.79 -4.60 -16.40
N SER A 89 -5.65 -4.60 -17.42
CA SER A 89 -6.36 -3.41 -17.88
C SER A 89 -7.30 -2.84 -16.80
N ILE A 90 -8.07 -3.70 -16.11
CA ILE A 90 -8.89 -3.30 -14.95
C ILE A 90 -8.03 -2.63 -13.87
N ALA A 91 -6.85 -3.20 -13.57
CA ALA A 91 -5.97 -2.72 -12.51
C ALA A 91 -5.35 -1.34 -12.77
N GLN A 92 -5.40 -0.85 -14.02
CA GLN A 92 -4.96 0.49 -14.40
C GLN A 92 -6.04 1.55 -14.11
N ASN A 93 -7.30 1.15 -13.93
CA ASN A 93 -8.39 2.08 -13.66
C ASN A 93 -8.64 2.21 -12.14
N LYS A 94 -8.16 3.31 -11.56
CA LYS A 94 -8.29 3.60 -10.13
C LYS A 94 -9.74 3.55 -9.63
N TYR A 95 -10.69 4.03 -10.44
CA TYR A 95 -12.11 4.05 -10.06
C TYR A 95 -12.69 2.65 -9.89
N ILE A 96 -12.26 1.68 -10.70
CA ILE A 96 -12.71 0.30 -10.59
C ILE A 96 -12.09 -0.36 -9.36
N ILE A 97 -10.77 -0.27 -9.19
CA ILE A 97 -10.07 -0.96 -8.09
C ILE A 97 -10.41 -0.39 -6.70
N THR A 98 -10.93 0.84 -6.60
CA THR A 98 -11.42 1.40 -5.35
C THR A 98 -12.92 1.18 -5.13
N SER A 99 -13.62 0.53 -6.07
CA SER A 99 -15.06 0.29 -5.95
C SER A 99 -15.35 -0.79 -4.91
N SER A 100 -16.48 -0.66 -4.21
CA SER A 100 -16.95 -1.67 -3.25
C SER A 100 -17.13 -3.04 -3.89
N TYR A 101 -17.66 -3.08 -5.12
CA TYR A 101 -17.89 -4.33 -5.85
C TYR A 101 -16.58 -5.07 -6.18
N PHE A 102 -15.55 -4.34 -6.66
CA PHE A 102 -14.23 -4.94 -6.87
C PHE A 102 -13.68 -5.53 -5.58
N ASN A 103 -13.76 -4.76 -4.49
CA ASN A 103 -13.23 -5.19 -3.21
C ASN A 103 -13.94 -6.42 -2.66
N GLU A 104 -15.27 -6.41 -2.66
CA GLU A 104 -16.09 -7.52 -2.20
C GLU A 104 -15.86 -8.78 -3.04
N PHE A 105 -15.78 -8.65 -4.37
CA PHE A 105 -15.55 -9.79 -5.26
C PHE A 105 -14.22 -10.48 -4.96
N PHE A 106 -13.12 -9.72 -4.93
CA PHE A 106 -11.78 -10.29 -4.70
C PHE A 106 -11.56 -10.74 -3.26
N PHE A 107 -12.21 -10.10 -2.29
CA PHE A 107 -12.21 -10.53 -0.89
C PHE A 107 -12.89 -11.89 -0.74
N ASN A 108 -14.11 -12.03 -1.27
CA ASN A 108 -14.86 -13.28 -1.22
C ASN A 108 -14.16 -14.40 -2.01
N ALA A 109 -13.58 -14.07 -3.17
CA ALA A 109 -12.80 -15.04 -3.95
C ALA A 109 -11.58 -15.56 -3.19
N GLN A 110 -10.90 -14.72 -2.41
CA GLN A 110 -9.78 -15.13 -1.56
C GLN A 110 -10.27 -16.11 -0.48
N LEU A 111 -11.33 -15.76 0.26
CA LEU A 111 -11.88 -16.61 1.31
C LEU A 111 -12.37 -17.96 0.76
N GLU A 112 -13.08 -17.98 -0.37
CA GLU A 112 -13.55 -19.21 -1.03
C GLU A 112 -12.37 -20.10 -1.44
N THR A 113 -11.30 -19.51 -1.98
CA THR A 113 -10.12 -20.27 -2.43
C THR A 113 -9.42 -21.00 -1.28
N PHE A 114 -9.35 -20.37 -0.11
CA PHE A 114 -8.64 -20.93 1.04
C PHE A 114 -9.55 -21.55 2.08
N SER A 115 -10.86 -21.68 1.84
CA SER A 115 -11.86 -22.10 2.83
C SER A 115 -11.49 -23.39 3.56
N ASN A 116 -10.89 -24.36 2.87
CA ASN A 116 -10.49 -25.65 3.44
C ASN A 116 -9.31 -25.55 4.42
N GLU A 117 -8.54 -24.47 4.36
CA GLU A 117 -7.41 -24.20 5.26
C GLU A 117 -7.79 -23.24 6.39
N LEU A 118 -8.98 -22.64 6.36
CA LEU A 118 -9.41 -21.64 7.33
C LEU A 118 -10.17 -22.30 8.48
N PRO A 119 -10.09 -21.72 9.69
CA PRO A 119 -10.99 -22.13 10.77
C PRO A 119 -12.42 -21.75 10.43
N ASP A 120 -13.39 -22.27 11.17
CA ASP A 120 -14.79 -21.90 11.02
C ASP A 120 -14.99 -20.37 11.12
N ASN A 121 -15.95 -19.83 10.36
CA ASN A 121 -16.19 -18.38 10.27
C ASN A 121 -16.46 -17.70 11.63
N ASP A 122 -17.02 -18.44 12.58
CA ASP A 122 -17.33 -17.94 13.92
C ASP A 122 -16.12 -17.95 14.87
N HIS A 123 -15.01 -18.56 14.45
CA HIS A 123 -13.79 -18.62 15.23
C HIS A 123 -13.15 -17.23 15.34
N LYS A 124 -12.95 -16.79 16.59
CA LYS A 124 -12.24 -15.56 16.88
C LYS A 124 -10.74 -15.79 16.82
N ILE A 125 -10.05 -14.90 16.11
CA ILE A 125 -8.60 -14.95 15.91
C ILE A 125 -7.94 -13.74 16.57
N ASN A 126 -6.69 -13.93 16.98
CA ASN A 126 -5.82 -12.85 17.42
C ASN A 126 -4.74 -12.63 16.37
N LEU A 127 -4.46 -11.38 16.03
CA LEU A 127 -3.37 -11.01 15.12
C LEU A 127 -2.33 -10.18 15.85
N THR A 128 -1.07 -10.61 15.76
CA THR A 128 0.08 -9.82 16.19
C THR A 128 0.48 -8.84 15.09
N ILE A 129 0.53 -7.57 15.46
CA ILE A 129 0.90 -6.43 14.61
C ILE A 129 2.21 -5.86 15.13
N CYS A 130 3.20 -5.74 14.27
CA CYS A 130 4.51 -5.21 14.61
C CYS A 130 4.59 -3.70 14.33
N LEU A 131 5.43 -3.01 15.09
CA LEU A 131 5.98 -1.71 14.73
C LEU A 131 7.38 -1.92 14.14
N LEU A 132 7.95 -0.87 13.53
CA LEU A 132 9.24 -0.99 12.84
C LEU A 132 10.45 -1.16 13.78
N ASN A 133 10.27 -0.94 15.08
CA ASN A 133 11.25 -1.27 16.12
C ASN A 133 11.07 -2.70 16.67
N ASN A 134 10.35 -3.57 15.95
CA ASN A 134 9.99 -4.94 16.35
C ASN A 134 9.08 -5.05 17.59
N HIS A 135 8.54 -3.94 18.09
CA HIS A 135 7.54 -4.00 19.17
C HIS A 135 6.23 -4.61 18.65
N GLU A 136 5.65 -5.55 19.40
CA GLU A 136 4.45 -6.28 19.01
C GLU A 136 3.21 -5.80 19.74
N ILE A 137 2.09 -5.77 19.01
CA ILE A 137 0.78 -5.36 19.49
C ILE A 137 -0.21 -6.46 19.10
N ILE A 138 -0.86 -7.06 20.09
CA ILE A 138 -1.86 -8.11 19.84
C ILE A 138 -3.24 -7.47 19.72
N ILE A 139 -3.89 -7.70 18.58
CA ILE A 139 -5.29 -7.35 18.33
C ILE A 139 -6.13 -8.61 18.48
N GLU A 140 -7.03 -8.58 19.46
CA GLU A 140 -7.83 -9.72 19.88
C GLU A 140 -9.23 -9.71 19.27
N ASN A 141 -9.88 -10.88 19.26
CA ASN A 141 -11.29 -11.04 18.92
C ASN A 141 -11.68 -10.62 17.48
N LEU A 142 -10.76 -10.77 16.54
CA LEU A 142 -11.01 -10.53 15.13
C LEU A 142 -11.74 -11.72 14.47
N SER A 143 -12.41 -11.46 13.36
CA SER A 143 -12.94 -12.48 12.45
C SER A 143 -12.00 -12.67 11.27
N ILE A 144 -11.98 -13.88 10.69
CA ILE A 144 -11.30 -14.12 9.40
C ILE A 144 -11.89 -13.28 8.25
N ASN A 145 -13.15 -12.84 8.41
CA ASN A 145 -13.87 -11.98 7.47
C ASN A 145 -13.62 -10.48 7.74
N ASP A 146 -12.79 -10.11 8.72
CA ASP A 146 -12.42 -8.71 8.91
C ASP A 146 -11.50 -8.24 7.77
N THR A 147 -11.78 -7.03 7.27
CA THR A 147 -11.00 -6.39 6.21
C THR A 147 -9.75 -5.70 6.75
N LYS A 148 -8.83 -5.33 5.85
CA LYS A 148 -7.69 -4.46 6.16
C LYS A 148 -8.11 -3.17 6.88
N SER A 149 -9.19 -2.51 6.43
CA SER A 149 -9.72 -1.31 7.08
C SER A 149 -10.18 -1.55 8.52
N ARG A 150 -10.90 -2.67 8.77
CA ARG A 150 -11.36 -3.05 10.12
C ARG A 150 -10.19 -3.32 11.09
N LEU A 151 -9.14 -3.97 10.60
CA LEU A 151 -7.92 -4.22 11.37
C LEU A 151 -7.17 -2.91 11.65
N LEU A 152 -7.08 -2.02 10.65
CA LEU A 152 -6.44 -0.71 10.81
C LEU A 152 -7.13 0.13 11.90
N ASP A 153 -8.47 0.16 11.91
CA ASP A 153 -9.26 0.80 12.97
C ASP A 153 -8.95 0.19 14.34
N ALA A 154 -8.88 -1.16 14.43
CA ALA A 154 -8.59 -1.85 15.68
C ALA A 154 -7.17 -1.54 16.21
N CYS A 155 -6.17 -1.46 15.32
CA CYS A 155 -4.82 -1.03 15.67
C CYS A 155 -4.81 0.40 16.22
N ALA A 156 -5.48 1.33 15.54
CA ALA A 156 -5.54 2.73 15.97
C ALA A 156 -6.19 2.88 17.35
N LEU A 157 -7.30 2.15 17.59
CA LEU A 157 -7.93 2.11 18.91
C LEU A 157 -7.00 1.54 19.98
N LYS A 158 -6.30 0.43 19.70
CA LYS A 158 -5.37 -0.21 20.64
C LYS A 158 -4.19 0.71 21.00
N ILE A 159 -3.69 1.49 20.04
CA ILE A 159 -2.58 2.44 20.22
C ILE A 159 -3.07 3.80 20.75
N GLN A 160 -4.40 4.02 20.81
CA GLN A 160 -5.04 5.29 21.16
C GLN A 160 -4.65 6.43 20.19
N LEU A 161 -4.47 6.11 18.91
CA LEU A 161 -4.24 7.11 17.87
C LEU A 161 -5.55 7.85 17.56
N GLN A 162 -5.49 9.18 17.45
CA GLN A 162 -6.65 9.98 17.07
C GLN A 162 -7.17 9.59 15.68
N LYS A 163 -8.50 9.54 15.55
CA LYS A 163 -9.17 9.09 14.31
C LYS A 163 -8.79 9.93 13.09
N ASP A 164 -8.58 11.23 13.27
CA ASP A 164 -8.21 12.16 12.19
C ASP A 164 -6.84 11.83 11.59
N PHE A 165 -5.95 11.19 12.37
CA PHE A 165 -4.64 10.76 11.91
C PHE A 165 -4.64 9.39 11.23
N LEU A 166 -5.73 8.63 11.28
CA LEU A 166 -5.77 7.26 10.75
C LEU A 166 -5.41 7.19 9.26
N SER A 167 -5.81 8.19 8.49
CA SER A 167 -5.55 8.28 7.04
C SER A 167 -4.06 8.37 6.68
N PHE A 168 -3.20 8.71 7.63
CA PHE A 168 -1.75 8.79 7.43
C PHE A 168 -1.02 7.46 7.64
N PHE A 169 -1.73 6.42 8.12
CA PHE A 169 -1.17 5.11 8.43
C PHE A 169 -1.80 3.99 7.60
N SER A 170 -1.05 2.91 7.42
CA SER A 170 -1.55 1.68 6.80
C SER A 170 -0.84 0.44 7.31
N LEU A 171 -1.32 -0.70 6.82
CA LEU A 171 -0.80 -2.02 7.16
C LEU A 171 -0.01 -2.60 5.98
N TYR A 172 1.14 -3.19 6.29
CA TYR A 172 2.05 -3.76 5.31
C TYR A 172 2.51 -5.13 5.78
N LEU A 173 2.77 -6.04 4.86
CA LEU A 173 3.46 -7.30 5.15
C LEU A 173 4.97 -7.06 5.07
N TYR A 174 5.68 -7.57 6.09
CA TYR A 174 7.13 -7.51 6.20
C TYR A 174 7.69 -8.91 6.47
N GLU A 175 8.87 -9.19 5.92
CA GLU A 175 9.71 -10.32 6.32
C GLU A 175 10.68 -9.83 7.39
N GLN A 176 10.65 -10.46 8.56
CA GLN A 176 11.65 -10.29 9.60
C GLN A 176 12.78 -11.29 9.35
N LYS A 177 13.99 -10.78 9.10
CA LYS A 177 15.17 -11.63 8.89
C LYS A 177 16.37 -10.98 9.55
N ASP A 178 17.07 -11.74 10.40
CA ASP A 178 18.25 -11.27 11.14
C ASP A 178 17.97 -9.97 11.92
N ASN A 179 16.80 -9.89 12.57
CA ASN A 179 16.26 -8.69 13.24
C ASN A 179 16.00 -7.46 12.34
N HIS A 180 16.16 -7.59 11.03
CA HIS A 180 15.81 -6.55 10.07
C HIS A 180 14.45 -6.82 9.44
N LEU A 181 13.62 -5.78 9.43
CA LEU A 181 12.33 -5.80 8.75
C LEU A 181 12.51 -5.38 7.30
N ASN A 182 12.15 -6.26 6.38
CA ASN A 182 12.15 -6.02 4.93
C ASN A 182 10.71 -5.96 4.43
N ILE A 183 10.33 -4.85 3.82
CA ILE A 183 8.98 -4.68 3.28
C ILE A 183 8.74 -5.69 2.14
N LEU A 184 7.58 -6.36 2.17
CA LEU A 184 7.14 -7.24 1.10
C LEU A 184 6.12 -6.55 0.20
N ARG A 185 5.02 -6.07 0.80
CA ARG A 185 3.94 -5.36 0.09
C ARG A 185 2.94 -4.71 1.06
N PRO A 186 2.14 -3.72 0.64
CA PRO A 186 0.96 -3.29 1.38
C PRO A 186 -0.13 -4.38 1.46
N LEU A 187 -1.00 -4.29 2.47
CA LEU A 187 -2.29 -4.97 2.50
C LEU A 187 -3.37 -4.09 1.87
N TYR A 188 -4.23 -4.71 1.06
CA TYR A 188 -5.33 -4.03 0.37
C TYR A 188 -6.70 -4.32 0.99
N ASP A 189 -7.69 -3.49 0.69
CA ASP A 189 -9.06 -3.62 1.24
C ASP A 189 -9.85 -4.80 0.68
N PHE A 190 -9.40 -5.38 -0.44
CA PHE A 190 -9.94 -6.60 -1.03
C PHE A 190 -9.31 -7.89 -0.48
N GLU A 191 -8.60 -7.80 0.65
CA GLU A 191 -7.91 -8.91 1.28
C GLU A 191 -8.35 -9.09 2.74
N SER A 192 -8.40 -10.33 3.19
CA SER A 192 -8.38 -10.67 4.62
C SER A 192 -6.94 -10.59 5.13
N PRO A 193 -6.64 -9.77 6.16
CA PRO A 193 -5.31 -9.71 6.74
C PRO A 193 -4.83 -11.07 7.27
N TYR A 194 -5.73 -11.86 7.85
CA TYR A 194 -5.40 -13.19 8.37
C TYR A 194 -4.97 -14.14 7.26
N VAL A 195 -5.77 -14.24 6.19
CA VAL A 195 -5.45 -15.12 5.05
C VAL A 195 -4.16 -14.67 4.38
N SER A 196 -4.01 -13.36 4.16
CA SER A 196 -2.82 -12.79 3.53
C SER A 196 -1.56 -13.08 4.34
N LEU A 197 -1.61 -12.92 5.66
CA LEU A 197 -0.51 -13.28 6.56
C LEU A 197 -0.19 -14.77 6.49
N LYS A 198 -1.22 -15.63 6.59
CA LYS A 198 -1.06 -17.09 6.57
C LYS A 198 -0.45 -17.61 5.27
N GLN A 199 -0.93 -17.13 4.11
CA GLN A 199 -0.38 -17.53 2.82
C GLN A 199 1.03 -17.00 2.60
N THR A 200 1.33 -15.77 3.03
CA THR A 200 2.68 -15.20 2.93
C THR A 200 3.68 -15.96 3.81
N LYS A 201 3.27 -16.43 4.99
CA LYS A 201 4.10 -17.28 5.87
C LYS A 201 4.53 -18.61 5.25
N LYS A 202 3.82 -19.13 4.25
CA LYS A 202 4.24 -20.33 3.50
C LYS A 202 5.48 -20.09 2.64
N ILE A 203 5.72 -18.83 2.25
CA ILE A 203 6.85 -18.41 1.39
C ILE A 203 7.95 -17.79 2.26
N TYR A 204 7.57 -16.92 3.20
CA TYR A 204 8.46 -16.20 4.10
C TYR A 204 8.07 -16.53 5.55
N GLU A 205 8.71 -17.54 6.14
CA GLU A 205 8.33 -18.11 7.44
C GLU A 205 8.16 -17.04 8.54
N GLN A 206 9.07 -16.07 8.59
CA GLN A 206 9.09 -14.97 9.55
C GLN A 206 8.34 -13.72 9.02
N THR A 207 7.12 -13.89 8.53
CA THR A 207 6.27 -12.77 8.10
C THR A 207 5.48 -12.17 9.26
N CYS A 208 5.41 -10.84 9.32
CA CYS A 208 4.51 -10.09 10.20
C CYS A 208 3.73 -8.99 9.45
N ILE A 209 2.66 -8.49 10.07
CA ILE A 209 1.95 -7.29 9.61
C ILE A 209 2.51 -6.11 10.39
N VAL A 210 2.95 -5.07 9.69
CA VAL A 210 3.48 -3.83 10.27
C VAL A 210 2.48 -2.69 10.12
N PHE A 211 2.23 -1.98 11.22
CA PHE A 211 1.50 -0.71 11.24
C PHE A 211 2.50 0.44 11.11
N LYS A 212 2.40 1.23 10.03
CA LYS A 212 3.35 2.33 9.76
C LYS A 212 2.74 3.48 8.98
N LYS A 213 3.44 4.62 8.94
CA LYS A 213 3.05 5.78 8.10
C LYS A 213 3.04 5.38 6.61
N SER A 214 2.10 5.94 5.85
CA SER A 214 1.84 5.54 4.45
C SER A 214 1.74 6.71 3.47
N TYR A 215 2.57 7.74 3.67
CA TYR A 215 2.70 8.90 2.79
C TYR A 215 4.16 9.17 2.45
N TRP A 216 4.40 9.94 1.38
CA TRP A 216 5.74 10.28 0.87
C TRP A 216 6.17 11.70 1.24
N ASN A 217 5.23 12.65 1.26
CA ASN A 217 5.50 14.04 1.59
C ASN A 217 5.77 14.23 3.10
N SER A 218 7.02 14.51 3.45
CA SER A 218 7.46 14.72 4.84
C SER A 218 6.87 15.97 5.51
N GLU A 219 6.18 16.84 4.77
CA GLU A 219 5.42 17.94 5.38
C GLU A 219 4.23 17.44 6.21
N PHE A 220 3.72 16.23 5.92
CA PHE A 220 2.69 15.61 6.76
C PHE A 220 3.22 15.22 8.15
N ASP A 221 4.54 15.01 8.30
CA ASP A 221 5.12 14.74 9.62
C ASP A 221 4.83 15.91 10.58
N LEU A 222 4.87 17.15 10.10
CA LEU A 222 4.62 18.36 10.90
C LEU A 222 3.17 18.46 11.39
N GLN A 223 2.22 17.85 10.70
CA GLN A 223 0.81 17.83 11.12
C GLN A 223 0.58 16.85 12.27
N LEU A 224 1.43 15.82 12.36
CA LEU A 224 1.30 14.71 13.31
C LEU A 224 2.22 14.87 14.52
N ILE A 225 3.28 15.68 14.41
CA ILE A 225 4.38 15.71 15.39
C ILE A 225 3.98 16.22 16.77
N ASP A 226 2.93 17.04 16.89
CA ASP A 226 2.51 17.58 18.18
C ASP A 226 1.67 16.58 18.99
N ASP A 227 0.96 15.65 18.33
CA ASP A 227 0.26 14.57 19.01
C ASP A 227 1.24 13.51 19.53
N ARG A 228 1.17 13.18 20.82
CA ARG A 228 2.11 12.26 21.48
C ARG A 228 2.13 10.88 20.83
N ARG A 229 0.98 10.30 20.47
CA ARG A 229 0.89 8.94 19.92
C ARG A 229 1.41 8.90 18.49
N ALA A 230 1.00 9.85 17.66
CA ALA A 230 1.47 9.99 16.29
C ALA A 230 2.97 10.30 16.24
N ARG A 231 3.48 11.22 17.08
CA ARG A 231 4.91 11.52 17.21
C ARG A 231 5.74 10.28 17.54
N ASN A 232 5.30 9.45 18.48
CA ASN A 232 6.02 8.23 18.84
C ASN A 232 6.12 7.26 17.64
N LEU A 233 5.05 7.11 16.86
CA LEU A 233 5.04 6.29 15.65
C LEU A 233 5.97 6.86 14.57
N LEU A 234 5.98 8.20 14.39
CA LEU A 234 6.90 8.87 13.49
C LEU A 234 8.36 8.72 13.90
N PHE A 235 8.64 8.78 15.20
CA PHE A 235 9.98 8.54 15.75
C PHE A 235 10.45 7.11 15.46
N VAL A 236 9.61 6.10 15.74
CA VAL A 236 9.91 4.69 15.43
C VAL A 236 10.20 4.48 13.94
N GLN A 237 9.41 5.11 13.07
CA GLN A 237 9.62 5.09 11.62
C GLN A 237 10.95 5.76 11.24
N ALA A 238 11.22 6.95 11.77
CA ALA A 238 12.42 7.72 11.48
C ALA A 238 13.69 6.96 11.88
N GLN A 239 13.68 6.36 13.07
CA GLN A 239 14.80 5.53 13.54
C GLN A 239 15.07 4.36 12.60
N TYR A 240 14.02 3.62 12.21
CA TYR A 240 14.14 2.52 11.25
C TYR A 240 14.76 2.97 9.91
N GLU A 241 14.31 4.10 9.36
CA GLU A 241 14.82 4.65 8.08
C GLU A 241 16.28 5.10 8.18
N ILE A 242 16.65 5.70 9.30
CA ILE A 242 18.02 6.10 9.63
C ILE A 242 18.93 4.87 9.72
N GLU A 243 18.51 3.81 10.40
CA GLU A 243 19.25 2.55 10.49
C GLU A 243 19.40 1.86 9.13
N GLN A 244 18.34 1.83 8.30
CA GLN A 244 18.42 1.21 6.95
C GLN A 244 19.34 1.96 5.99
N SER A 245 19.55 3.26 6.19
CA SER A 245 20.37 4.11 5.32
C SER A 245 21.77 4.39 5.87
N TYR A 246 22.09 3.89 7.06
CA TYR A 246 23.35 4.17 7.75
C TYR A 246 24.60 3.84 6.91
N ASP A 247 24.59 2.69 6.23
CA ASP A 247 25.71 2.26 5.38
C ASP A 247 25.82 3.06 4.06
N LEU A 248 24.76 3.77 3.66
CA LEU A 248 24.71 4.53 2.41
C LEU A 248 25.24 5.95 2.54
N TYR A 249 25.16 6.51 3.73
CA TYR A 249 25.51 7.89 3.99
C TYR A 249 25.98 7.98 5.44
N THR A 250 27.21 8.46 5.66
CA THR A 250 27.72 8.75 7.01
C THR A 250 27.84 10.25 7.16
N SER A 251 27.27 10.79 8.23
CA SER A 251 27.23 12.23 8.53
C SER A 251 27.28 12.44 10.04
N ASP A 252 27.84 13.57 10.46
CA ASP A 252 27.86 13.98 11.88
C ASP A 252 26.44 14.08 12.48
N ILE A 253 25.41 14.18 11.63
CA ILE A 253 23.99 14.14 12.01
C ILE A 253 23.65 12.85 12.81
N TYR A 254 24.25 11.69 12.50
CA TYR A 254 23.92 10.44 13.21
C TYR A 254 24.32 10.49 14.69
N GLN A 255 25.44 11.14 15.03
CA GLN A 255 25.84 11.33 16.43
C GLN A 255 24.86 12.24 17.17
N GLN A 256 24.39 13.31 16.52
CA GLN A 256 23.40 14.21 17.11
C GLN A 256 22.04 13.51 17.30
N LEU A 257 21.61 12.72 16.30
CA LEU A 257 20.41 11.90 16.40
C LEU A 257 20.50 10.91 17.57
N GLU A 258 21.67 10.30 17.78
CA GLU A 258 21.86 9.36 18.90
C GLU A 258 21.73 10.06 20.26
N VAL A 259 22.31 11.25 20.42
CA VAL A 259 22.14 12.06 21.64
C VAL A 259 20.66 12.42 21.87
N LEU A 260 19.94 12.83 20.82
CA LEU A 260 18.51 13.14 20.92
C LEU A 260 17.68 11.89 21.28
N ARG A 261 18.08 10.72 20.76
CA ARG A 261 17.47 9.42 21.07
C ARG A 261 17.63 9.08 22.55
N GLU A 262 18.85 9.19 23.08
CA GLU A 262 19.17 8.91 24.49
C GLU A 262 18.46 9.86 25.46
N ASN A 263 18.27 11.12 25.05
CA ASN A 263 17.55 12.13 25.82
C ASN A 263 16.02 12.06 25.67
N ASN A 264 15.48 11.10 24.91
CA ASN A 264 14.05 11.00 24.57
C ASN A 264 13.45 12.25 23.90
N SER A 265 14.28 13.07 23.24
CA SER A 265 13.86 14.28 22.52
C SER A 265 13.28 13.93 21.14
N PHE A 266 12.17 13.17 21.11
CA PHE A 266 11.64 12.58 19.88
C PHE A 266 11.20 13.61 18.83
N LYS A 267 10.66 14.75 19.26
CA LYS A 267 10.28 15.83 18.35
C LYS A 267 11.49 16.36 17.60
N ASP A 268 12.54 16.73 18.32
CA ASP A 268 13.78 17.24 17.73
C ASP A 268 14.51 16.17 16.92
N TYR A 269 14.48 14.91 17.36
CA TYR A 269 14.99 13.78 16.58
C TYR A 269 14.32 13.72 15.21
N ILE A 270 12.99 13.77 15.15
CA ILE A 270 12.25 13.73 13.88
C ILE A 270 12.60 14.95 13.02
N LEU A 271 12.64 16.14 13.60
CA LEU A 271 12.97 17.37 12.87
C LEU A 271 14.37 17.33 12.27
N LEU A 272 15.36 16.81 13.01
CA LEU A 272 16.72 16.61 12.50
C LEU A 272 16.79 15.47 11.49
N ALA A 273 16.12 14.34 11.73
CA ALA A 273 16.13 13.20 10.82
C ALA A 273 15.57 13.57 9.43
N ARG A 274 14.57 14.47 9.37
CA ARG A 274 13.99 15.00 8.12
C ARG A 274 15.01 15.74 7.24
N THR A 275 16.13 16.21 7.79
CA THR A 275 17.20 16.84 7.00
C THR A 275 18.18 15.83 6.40
N SER A 276 18.07 14.54 6.77
CA SER A 276 18.90 13.48 6.20
C SER A 276 18.47 13.14 4.77
N LYS A 277 19.45 12.75 3.94
CA LYS A 277 19.24 12.51 2.50
C LYS A 277 18.19 11.42 2.20
N PHE A 278 18.19 10.35 2.99
CA PHE A 278 17.36 9.17 2.76
C PHE A 278 16.14 9.10 3.68
N TYR A 279 15.83 10.15 4.44
CA TYR A 279 14.57 10.23 5.19
C TYR A 279 13.37 9.99 4.27
N GLY A 280 12.40 9.18 4.70
CA GLY A 280 11.22 8.82 3.93
C GLY A 280 11.49 7.91 2.71
N HIS A 281 12.69 7.34 2.56
CA HIS A 281 12.97 6.36 1.52
C HIS A 281 12.75 4.93 2.01
N ASN A 282 12.18 4.09 1.14
CA ASN A 282 12.21 2.65 1.31
C ASN A 282 13.47 2.11 0.62
N ILE A 283 14.22 1.27 1.33
CA ILE A 283 15.50 0.72 0.90
C ILE A 283 15.33 -0.74 0.46
N ILE A 284 15.77 -1.05 -0.77
CA ILE A 284 15.80 -2.41 -1.32
C ILE A 284 17.25 -2.80 -1.62
N LYS A 285 17.77 -3.81 -0.92
CA LYS A 285 19.24 -4.07 -0.86
C LYS A 285 19.79 -4.93 -2.00
N LYS A 286 18.96 -5.71 -2.70
CA LYS A 286 19.39 -6.71 -3.69
C LYS A 286 18.90 -6.38 -5.10
N CYS A 287 19.43 -5.31 -5.66
CA CYS A 287 19.13 -4.89 -7.02
C CYS A 287 20.39 -4.85 -7.88
N SER A 288 20.21 -4.81 -9.20
CA SER A 288 21.30 -4.51 -10.12
C SER A 288 20.82 -3.73 -11.34
N ILE A 289 21.75 -2.98 -11.94
CA ILE A 289 21.49 -2.09 -13.08
C ILE A 289 22.68 -2.13 -14.05
N LEU A 290 22.42 -1.95 -15.34
CA LEU A 290 23.49 -1.76 -16.34
C LEU A 290 24.12 -0.37 -16.18
N TYR A 291 25.42 -0.32 -15.89
CA TYR A 291 26.15 0.93 -15.63
C TYR A 291 27.54 0.92 -16.30
N PRO A 292 28.07 2.06 -16.81
CA PRO A 292 27.50 3.41 -16.78
C PRO A 292 26.38 3.62 -17.81
N LEU A 293 25.35 4.37 -17.42
CA LEU A 293 24.12 4.54 -18.22
C LEU A 293 24.35 5.24 -19.56
N ASN A 294 25.42 6.03 -19.65
CA ASN A 294 25.77 6.89 -20.80
C ASN A 294 26.74 6.25 -21.81
N ASP A 295 27.29 5.06 -21.53
CA ASP A 295 28.23 4.39 -22.43
C ASP A 295 27.85 2.90 -22.59
N THR A 296 27.01 2.62 -23.59
CA THR A 296 26.48 1.27 -23.87
C THR A 296 27.58 0.24 -24.14
N LYS A 297 28.76 0.67 -24.59
CA LYS A 297 29.90 -0.24 -24.85
C LYS A 297 30.64 -0.66 -23.58
N LYS A 298 30.44 0.07 -22.48
CA LYS A 298 31.08 -0.20 -21.17
C LYS A 298 30.08 -0.63 -20.10
N GLN A 299 28.81 -0.78 -20.45
CA GLN A 299 27.78 -1.21 -19.52
C GLN A 299 28.09 -2.61 -19.00
N LYS A 300 28.12 -2.72 -17.67
CA LYS A 300 28.15 -3.99 -16.95
C LYS A 300 27.02 -4.00 -15.93
N LEU A 301 26.50 -5.20 -15.68
CA LEU A 301 25.56 -5.38 -14.58
C LEU A 301 26.28 -5.09 -13.28
N SER A 302 25.81 -4.07 -12.57
CA SER A 302 26.41 -3.58 -11.32
C SER A 302 25.38 -3.73 -10.21
N GLU A 303 25.80 -4.35 -9.11
CA GLU A 303 24.97 -4.47 -7.91
C GLU A 303 24.76 -3.10 -7.28
N CYS A 304 23.55 -2.90 -6.80
CA CYS A 304 23.17 -1.65 -6.17
C CYS A 304 22.08 -1.85 -5.13
N LEU A 305 22.04 -0.94 -4.18
CA LEU A 305 20.92 -0.73 -3.30
C LEU A 305 20.02 0.35 -3.89
N LEU A 306 18.71 0.14 -3.83
CA LEU A 306 17.71 1.05 -4.36
C LEU A 306 17.04 1.81 -3.21
N ALA A 307 17.15 3.13 -3.21
CA ALA A 307 16.38 4.00 -2.32
C ALA A 307 15.22 4.61 -3.11
N ILE A 308 13.99 4.38 -2.66
CA ILE A 308 12.77 4.84 -3.31
C ILE A 308 12.04 5.77 -2.36
N GLY A 309 11.92 7.05 -2.73
CA GLY A 309 11.30 8.07 -1.90
C GLY A 309 11.48 9.46 -2.49
N ASN A 310 10.87 10.47 -1.88
CA ASN A 310 11.03 11.87 -2.28
C ASN A 310 10.87 12.14 -3.80
N ASN A 311 9.89 11.49 -4.43
CA ASN A 311 9.63 11.58 -5.87
C ASN A 311 10.78 11.14 -6.78
N GLU A 312 11.64 10.23 -6.30
CA GLU A 312 12.74 9.66 -7.08
C GLU A 312 13.07 8.21 -6.71
N ILE A 313 13.83 7.57 -7.60
CA ILE A 313 14.48 6.28 -7.40
C ILE A 313 15.98 6.52 -7.49
N ILE A 314 16.73 6.19 -6.44
CA ILE A 314 18.18 6.34 -6.39
C ILE A 314 18.82 4.96 -6.35
N CYS A 315 19.62 4.62 -7.36
CA CYS A 315 20.47 3.44 -7.36
C CYS A 315 21.84 3.80 -6.77
N CYS A 316 22.12 3.32 -5.56
CA CYS A 316 23.41 3.44 -4.90
C CYS A 316 24.30 2.25 -5.30
N LEU A 317 25.28 2.48 -6.17
CA LEU A 317 26.14 1.42 -6.72
C LEU A 317 27.16 0.94 -5.67
N ASN A 318 27.34 -0.37 -5.58
CA ASN A 318 28.40 -0.97 -4.77
C ASN A 318 29.75 -0.75 -5.49
N SER A 319 30.54 0.23 -5.04
CA SER A 319 31.90 0.45 -5.58
C SER A 319 32.92 -0.32 -4.75
N ASN A 320 33.63 -1.27 -5.37
CA ASN A 320 34.78 -1.96 -4.75
C ASN A 320 36.00 -1.03 -4.56
N GLU A 321 35.98 0.17 -5.14
CA GLU A 321 37.04 1.16 -4.96
C GLU A 321 36.61 2.24 -3.97
N LYS A 322 37.51 2.57 -3.04
CA LYS A 322 37.41 3.58 -1.95
C LYS A 322 37.12 5.03 -2.40
N LYS A 323 36.44 5.26 -3.53
CA LYS A 323 36.06 6.56 -4.06
C LYS A 323 34.55 6.64 -4.23
N LYS A 324 33.95 7.61 -3.53
CA LYS A 324 32.58 8.19 -3.63
C LYS A 324 31.49 7.25 -4.14
N ASN A 325 30.48 7.03 -3.30
CA ASN A 325 29.19 6.41 -3.65
C ASN A 325 28.72 6.94 -5.02
N GLN A 326 28.82 6.08 -6.03
CA GLN A 326 28.32 6.40 -7.36
C GLN A 326 26.83 6.15 -7.34
N GLU A 327 26.05 7.17 -7.65
CA GLU A 327 24.61 7.12 -7.56
C GLU A 327 23.98 7.51 -8.89
N CYS A 328 22.90 6.83 -9.24
CA CYS A 328 22.03 7.20 -10.35
C CYS A 328 20.66 7.56 -9.79
N SER A 329 20.22 8.82 -9.97
CA SER A 329 18.88 9.27 -9.55
C SER A 329 17.95 9.37 -10.75
N PHE A 330 16.75 8.83 -10.60
CA PHE A 330 15.66 8.86 -11.58
C PHE A 330 14.44 9.54 -10.97
N LYS A 331 14.14 10.76 -11.42
CA LYS A 331 12.95 11.50 -10.95
C LYS A 331 11.68 10.85 -11.49
N VAL A 332 10.69 10.62 -10.63
CA VAL A 332 9.40 10.00 -10.99
C VAL A 332 8.70 10.75 -12.12
N THR A 333 8.75 12.08 -12.10
CA THR A 333 8.14 12.96 -13.11
C THR A 333 8.74 12.84 -14.51
N ARG A 334 9.88 12.16 -14.67
CA ARG A 334 10.57 11.91 -15.94
C ARG A 334 10.39 10.49 -16.45
N ILE A 335 9.70 9.63 -15.70
CA ILE A 335 9.33 8.28 -16.12
C ILE A 335 8.04 8.38 -16.93
N ARG A 336 8.08 8.00 -18.21
CA ARG A 336 6.89 8.01 -19.09
C ARG A 336 5.94 6.86 -18.74
N CYS A 337 6.50 5.68 -18.60
CA CYS A 337 5.82 4.47 -18.18
C CYS A 337 6.85 3.48 -17.63
N TRP A 338 6.36 2.41 -17.03
CA TRP A 338 7.19 1.29 -16.63
C TRP A 338 6.50 -0.04 -16.89
N LYS A 339 7.29 -1.10 -16.96
CA LYS A 339 6.83 -2.47 -17.10
C LYS A 339 7.53 -3.34 -16.07
N VAL A 340 6.76 -4.14 -15.36
CA VAL A 340 7.29 -5.23 -14.54
C VAL A 340 7.39 -6.47 -15.43
N ASN A 341 8.59 -7.02 -15.57
CA ASN A 341 8.78 -8.33 -16.17
C ASN A 341 8.97 -9.32 -15.03
N TRP A 342 8.08 -10.29 -14.96
CA TRP A 342 8.08 -11.31 -13.92
C TRP A 342 8.03 -12.67 -14.58
N THR A 343 9.21 -13.23 -14.80
CA THR A 343 9.39 -14.59 -15.29
C THR A 343 10.05 -15.43 -14.21
N LYS A 344 9.98 -16.76 -14.31
CA LYS A 344 10.66 -17.66 -13.37
C LYS A 344 12.19 -17.48 -13.34
N GLN A 345 12.77 -16.85 -14.36
CA GLN A 345 14.22 -16.76 -14.57
C GLN A 345 14.76 -15.33 -14.47
N ASP A 346 13.91 -14.31 -14.64
CA ASP A 346 14.29 -12.90 -14.60
C ASP A 346 13.13 -12.06 -14.07
N MET A 347 13.38 -11.38 -12.95
CA MET A 347 12.49 -10.37 -12.37
C MET A 347 13.16 -9.01 -12.49
N ASN A 348 12.51 -8.10 -13.20
CA ASN A 348 13.01 -6.75 -13.38
C ASN A 348 11.87 -5.74 -13.59
N ILE A 349 12.20 -4.48 -13.36
CA ILE A 349 11.35 -3.35 -13.74
C ILE A 349 12.09 -2.53 -14.80
N SER A 350 11.42 -2.32 -15.93
CA SER A 350 11.91 -1.49 -17.03
C SER A 350 11.21 -0.12 -16.96
N LEU A 351 11.98 0.95 -16.84
CA LEU A 351 11.51 2.33 -16.76
C LEU A 351 11.81 3.03 -18.08
N GLU A 352 10.82 3.59 -18.74
CA GLU A 352 11.07 4.44 -19.91
C GLU A 352 11.31 5.88 -19.45
N TYR A 353 12.59 6.25 -19.40
CA TYR A 353 13.04 7.48 -18.75
C TYR A 353 13.41 8.56 -19.76
N LEU A 354 12.90 9.78 -19.54
CA LEU A 354 13.29 10.95 -20.30
C LEU A 354 14.68 11.40 -19.83
N VAL A 355 15.71 11.14 -20.62
CA VAL A 355 17.11 11.48 -20.28
C VAL A 355 17.40 12.95 -20.60
N LYS A 356 16.95 13.41 -21.77
CA LYS A 356 17.00 14.80 -22.22
C LYS A 356 15.79 15.09 -23.10
N LYS A 357 15.59 16.35 -23.50
CA LYS A 357 14.47 16.74 -24.37
C LYS A 357 14.39 15.79 -25.57
N ASP A 358 13.19 15.24 -25.80
CA ASP A 358 12.86 14.31 -26.89
C ASP A 358 13.72 13.03 -26.95
N THR A 359 14.39 12.64 -25.86
CA THR A 359 15.22 11.42 -25.79
C THR A 359 14.79 10.55 -24.62
N LEU A 360 14.07 9.47 -24.94
CA LEU A 360 13.67 8.42 -24.00
C LEU A 360 14.65 7.24 -24.06
N GLN A 361 14.93 6.65 -22.91
CA GLN A 361 15.76 5.46 -22.79
C GLN A 361 15.13 4.49 -21.78
N TRP A 362 15.15 3.21 -22.11
CA TRP A 362 14.76 2.16 -21.17
C TRP A 362 15.89 1.92 -20.15
N ILE A 363 15.56 2.06 -18.88
CA ILE A 363 16.41 1.76 -17.74
C ILE A 363 15.86 0.50 -17.08
N ILE A 364 16.67 -0.55 -17.00
CA ILE A 364 16.24 -1.84 -16.45
C ILE A 364 16.91 -2.03 -15.09
N ILE A 365 16.08 -2.24 -14.07
CA ILE A 365 16.50 -2.56 -12.71
C ILE A 365 16.11 -4.02 -12.46
N HIS A 366 17.10 -4.89 -12.30
CA HIS A 366 16.90 -6.30 -11.98
C HIS A 366 16.82 -6.50 -10.47
N GLY A 367 15.90 -7.35 -10.02
CA GLY A 367 15.72 -7.71 -8.62
C GLY A 367 14.39 -8.39 -8.36
N ASP A 368 14.38 -9.32 -7.42
CA ASP A 368 13.21 -10.14 -7.06
C ASP A 368 12.03 -9.29 -6.54
N GLN A 369 12.31 -8.08 -6.05
CA GLN A 369 11.32 -7.14 -5.54
C GLN A 369 10.79 -6.17 -6.62
N ALA A 370 10.94 -6.47 -7.92
CA ALA A 370 10.40 -5.64 -9.01
C ALA A 370 8.89 -5.29 -8.86
N PRO A 371 7.99 -6.21 -8.43
CA PRO A 371 6.60 -5.86 -8.14
C PRO A 371 6.47 -4.81 -7.04
N LEU A 372 7.24 -4.92 -5.95
CA LEU A 372 7.24 -3.93 -4.87
C LEU A 372 7.73 -2.57 -5.38
N ILE A 373 8.80 -2.52 -6.18
CA ILE A 373 9.28 -1.27 -6.79
C ILE A 373 8.15 -0.58 -7.57
N SER A 374 7.40 -1.35 -8.36
CA SER A 374 6.24 -0.81 -9.09
C SER A 374 5.13 -0.30 -8.16
N ILE A 375 4.89 -0.95 -7.02
CA ILE A 375 3.88 -0.50 -6.05
C ILE A 375 4.30 0.84 -5.43
N LEU A 376 5.56 0.95 -5.00
CA LEU A 376 6.09 2.16 -4.38
C LEU A 376 6.11 3.32 -5.38
N LEU A 377 6.50 3.05 -6.64
CA LEU A 377 6.45 4.03 -7.73
C LEU A 377 5.02 4.52 -7.99
N GLN A 378 4.05 3.60 -8.12
CA GLN A 378 2.64 3.97 -8.31
C GLN A 378 2.12 4.81 -7.13
N SER A 379 2.50 4.46 -5.89
CA SER A 379 2.08 5.21 -4.70
C SER A 379 2.62 6.65 -4.70
N MET A 380 3.88 6.87 -5.12
CA MET A 380 4.41 8.22 -5.30
C MET A 380 3.66 8.99 -6.40
N VAL A 381 3.37 8.35 -7.53
CA VAL A 381 2.60 8.96 -8.63
C VAL A 381 1.22 9.40 -8.15
N ASP A 382 0.52 8.54 -7.43
CA ASP A 382 -0.81 8.82 -6.87
C ASP A 382 -0.79 10.05 -5.96
N GLU A 383 0.22 10.18 -5.10
CA GLU A 383 0.37 11.34 -4.20
C GLU A 383 0.71 12.64 -4.97
N ILE A 384 1.61 12.56 -5.97
CA ILE A 384 1.94 13.69 -6.85
C ILE A 384 0.67 14.19 -7.58
N LEU A 385 -0.14 13.27 -8.09
CA LEU A 385 -1.39 13.61 -8.80
C LEU A 385 -2.43 14.20 -7.86
N ALA A 386 -2.58 13.65 -6.64
CA ALA A 386 -3.48 14.19 -5.63
C ALA A 386 -3.12 15.63 -5.25
N LYS A 387 -1.82 15.93 -5.06
CA LYS A 387 -1.34 17.28 -4.75
C LYS A 387 -1.63 18.29 -5.87
N ARG A 388 -1.49 17.86 -7.13
CA ARG A 388 -1.83 18.70 -8.31
C ARG A 388 -3.34 18.92 -8.45
N GLY A 389 -4.16 17.90 -8.15
CA GLY A 389 -5.62 18.01 -8.14
C GLY A 389 -6.11 19.01 -7.08
N ALA A 390 -5.53 18.98 -5.88
CA ALA A 390 -5.89 19.93 -4.81
C ALA A 390 -5.53 21.38 -5.18
N THR A 391 -4.40 21.60 -5.85
CA THR A 391 -3.92 22.93 -6.26
C THR A 391 -4.59 23.48 -7.52
N THR A 392 -5.35 22.66 -8.26
CA THR A 392 -6.06 23.06 -9.50
C THR A 392 -7.55 23.34 -9.30
N SER A 393 -8.04 23.34 -8.05
CA SER A 393 -9.34 23.94 -7.71
C SER A 393 -9.18 25.46 -7.59
N PRO A 394 -9.68 26.28 -8.53
CA PRO A 394 -9.48 27.72 -8.48
C PRO A 394 -10.48 28.34 -7.50
N THR A 395 -9.92 29.17 -6.64
CA THR A 395 -10.53 30.28 -5.92
C THR A 395 -11.56 31.00 -6.78
N SER A 396 -12.82 31.02 -6.34
CA SER A 396 -13.78 32.06 -6.71
C SER A 396 -14.78 32.29 -5.57
N ALA A 397 -14.39 33.13 -4.61
CA ALA A 397 -15.28 34.09 -3.97
C ALA A 397 -14.41 35.10 -3.22
N GLU A 398 -14.38 36.32 -3.74
CA GLU A 398 -13.71 37.50 -3.22
C GLU A 398 -14.21 37.94 -1.83
N PRO A 399 -13.45 38.79 -1.12
CA PRO A 399 -13.71 39.19 0.26
C PRO A 399 -14.85 40.21 0.35
N VAL A 400 -15.83 39.96 1.22
CA VAL A 400 -16.88 40.94 1.53
C VAL A 400 -16.50 41.70 2.80
N THR A 401 -16.16 42.99 2.66
CA THR A 401 -16.19 43.96 3.76
C THR A 401 -17.58 44.61 3.90
N PRO A 402 -17.96 45.13 5.09
CA PRO A 402 -19.35 45.28 5.52
C PRO A 402 -19.87 46.73 5.42
N ILE A 403 -21.10 46.94 4.92
CA ILE A 403 -21.87 48.19 5.12
C ILE A 403 -23.40 47.90 5.23
N THR A 404 -23.90 48.00 6.46
CA THR A 404 -25.00 48.86 6.98
C THR A 404 -26.39 48.96 6.27
N THR A 405 -27.39 48.38 6.95
CA THR A 405 -28.83 48.73 7.15
C THR A 405 -29.65 49.47 6.09
N THR A 406 -30.85 48.94 5.79
CA THR A 406 -32.13 49.62 6.09
C THR A 406 -33.36 48.68 6.07
N THR A 407 -34.28 48.96 6.98
CA THR A 407 -35.58 48.36 7.36
C THR A 407 -36.65 48.50 6.26
N THR A 408 -37.70 47.65 6.14
CA THR A 408 -39.11 47.88 6.61
C THR A 408 -40.05 46.81 5.94
N THR A 409 -40.66 45.85 6.68
CA THR A 409 -42.13 45.69 7.01
C THR A 409 -43.00 45.18 5.82
N THR A 410 -43.93 44.19 5.83
CA THR A 410 -44.70 43.41 6.84
C THR A 410 -45.56 42.33 6.13
N ILE A 411 -46.05 41.35 6.93
CA ILE A 411 -47.32 40.56 6.86
C ILE A 411 -47.28 39.10 6.29
N THR A 412 -47.53 38.20 7.25
CA THR A 412 -48.14 36.83 7.35
C THR A 412 -48.83 36.19 6.13
N THR A 413 -48.90 34.85 5.91
CA THR A 413 -49.30 33.72 6.79
C THR A 413 -48.80 32.34 6.27
N ASN A 414 -48.61 31.41 7.23
CA ASN A 414 -48.50 29.94 7.22
C ASN A 414 -48.83 29.13 5.94
N GLU A 415 -47.95 28.18 5.57
CA GLU A 415 -48.14 26.73 5.79
C GLU A 415 -46.93 25.87 5.34
N GLN A 416 -46.48 25.02 6.27
CA GLN A 416 -45.87 23.68 6.13
C GLN A 416 -44.81 23.40 5.04
N THR A 417 -43.56 23.25 5.49
CA THR A 417 -42.47 22.55 4.79
C THR A 417 -41.87 21.47 5.70
N PRO A 418 -41.52 20.27 5.18
CA PRO A 418 -40.74 19.29 5.92
C PRO A 418 -39.24 19.65 5.87
N SER A 419 -38.63 19.81 7.04
CA SER A 419 -37.21 20.16 7.20
C SER A 419 -36.28 18.95 7.07
N LYS A 420 -35.27 19.13 6.23
CA LYS A 420 -34.05 18.32 6.10
C LYS A 420 -33.34 18.19 7.46
N VAL A 421 -32.98 16.97 7.83
CA VAL A 421 -32.16 16.66 9.01
C VAL A 421 -30.69 16.74 8.64
N PHE A 422 -29.99 17.68 9.27
CA PHE A 422 -28.53 17.77 9.39
C PHE A 422 -28.15 16.91 10.61
N ASN A 423 -27.30 15.89 10.45
CA ASN A 423 -26.85 15.04 11.56
C ASN A 423 -25.46 15.47 12.03
N GLY A 424 -25.41 16.04 13.23
CA GLY A 424 -24.21 16.31 14.01
C GLY A 424 -24.47 16.08 15.51
N LEU A 425 -23.61 15.27 16.12
CA LEU A 425 -23.28 15.04 17.55
C LEU A 425 -24.29 14.38 18.54
N ALA A 426 -23.82 13.23 19.03
CA ALA A 426 -23.77 12.70 20.41
C ALA A 426 -24.95 12.86 21.41
N THR A 427 -25.38 11.75 22.01
CA THR A 427 -25.33 11.48 23.47
C THR A 427 -26.01 10.15 23.84
N ARG A 428 -25.46 9.48 24.87
CA ARG A 428 -26.05 8.60 25.92
C ARG A 428 -25.25 7.30 26.10
N THR A 429 -24.90 6.80 27.30
CA THR A 429 -24.67 7.29 28.68
C THR A 429 -24.11 6.08 29.47
N GLU A 430 -23.46 6.36 30.61
CA GLU A 430 -22.66 5.50 31.50
C GLU A 430 -23.37 4.33 32.21
N SER A 431 -22.61 3.23 32.39
CA SER A 431 -22.30 2.56 33.68
C SER A 431 -21.48 1.29 33.36
N ASP A 432 -20.16 1.32 33.51
CA ASP A 432 -19.41 0.79 34.67
C ASP A 432 -19.41 -0.75 34.74
N LEU A 433 -18.36 -1.51 35.06
CA LEU A 433 -17.00 -1.31 35.54
C LEU A 433 -16.47 -2.74 35.58
N GLU A 434 -15.35 -3.07 34.95
CA GLU A 434 -14.37 -3.97 35.60
C GLU A 434 -13.00 -3.83 34.95
N ARG A 435 -12.06 -3.53 35.84
CA ARG A 435 -10.69 -3.07 35.59
C ARG A 435 -9.80 -4.26 35.24
N LEU A 436 -9.04 -4.16 34.16
CA LEU A 436 -7.78 -4.90 34.03
C LEU A 436 -6.68 -3.90 33.69
N ASN A 437 -5.85 -3.65 34.71
CA ASN A 437 -4.59 -2.90 34.64
C ASN A 437 -3.69 -3.46 33.53
N ASN A 438 -3.25 -2.60 32.62
CA ASN A 438 -2.05 -2.81 31.78
C ASN A 438 -1.48 -1.45 31.31
N ASN A 439 -1.30 -0.51 32.24
CA ASN A 439 -0.64 0.78 31.99
C ASN A 439 0.83 0.75 32.46
N ASP A 440 1.66 -0.07 31.82
CA ASP A 440 3.11 -0.07 32.07
C ASP A 440 3.96 0.15 30.80
N ILE A 441 3.35 0.60 29.69
CA ILE A 441 4.03 0.68 28.39
C ILE A 441 4.46 2.11 28.00
N PHE A 442 4.08 3.16 28.74
CA PHE A 442 4.41 4.55 28.36
C PHE A 442 4.77 5.54 29.48
N ASP A 443 4.90 5.10 30.75
CA ASP A 443 5.11 6.00 31.90
C ASP A 443 6.45 5.82 32.63
N LYS A 444 7.51 5.41 31.92
CA LYS A 444 8.88 5.48 32.47
C LYS A 444 9.79 6.27 31.54
N GLY A 445 9.64 7.59 31.64
CA GLY A 445 10.51 8.59 31.04
C GLY A 445 10.13 9.94 31.62
N GLY A 446 10.58 10.22 32.84
CA GLY A 446 10.49 11.57 33.41
C GLY A 446 11.48 12.47 32.69
N GLY A 447 10.97 13.40 31.91
CA GLY A 447 11.73 14.42 31.20
C GLY A 447 10.78 15.35 30.44
N ASP A 448 10.72 16.58 30.94
CA ASP A 448 10.06 17.81 30.46
C ASP A 448 8.83 17.65 29.57
N ASP A 449 7.65 17.60 30.22
CA ASP A 449 6.51 18.48 29.93
C ASP A 449 5.31 18.04 30.81
N GLU A 450 5.27 18.55 32.05
CA GLU A 450 4.02 18.65 32.82
C GLU A 450 3.20 19.81 32.24
N LEU A 451 2.11 19.48 31.52
CA LEU A 451 0.73 20.01 31.65
C LEU A 451 -0.18 19.51 30.51
#